data_AF-A0A1M4VXZ0-F1
#
_entry.id   AF-A0A1M4VXZ0-F1
#
_cell.length_a   1.000
_cell.length_b   1.000
_cell.length_c   1.000
_cell.angle_alpha   90.00
_cell.angle_beta   90.00
_cell.angle_gamma   90.00
#
_symmetry.space_group_name_H-M   'P 1'
#
loop_
_entity.id
_entity.type
_entity.pdbx_description
1 polymer ?
#
loop_
_entity_poly.entity_id
_entity_poly.type
_entity_poly.pdbx_seq_one_letter_code
_entity_poly.pdbx_strand_id
1 'polypeptide(L)'
;MLVRSAIAVRMFDTHEVLIPAHKLVGVPGVHVDETASSVTYYHILFDRHEIVTAEGAPSESLYTGSEALKSIGQDARSEIFEIFPELGDPDHIPTAARPIPTSGKRARHMIHRHVKNDRPLIDHA
;
A
#
# COMPACT_ATOMS: atom_id res chain seq x y z
N MET A 1 0.54 -1.31 2.63
CA MET A 1 1.54 -2.03 3.48
C MET A 1 2.22 -3.11 2.68
N LEU A 2 3.54 -3.23 2.80
CA LEU A 2 4.29 -4.32 2.15
C LEU A 2 4.08 -5.64 2.91
N VAL A 3 3.94 -6.74 2.18
CA VAL A 3 4.11 -8.10 2.69
C VAL A 3 5.24 -8.73 1.88
N ARG A 4 6.25 -9.25 2.58
CA ARG A 4 7.41 -9.92 1.99
C ARG A 4 7.49 -11.33 2.56
N SER A 5 7.20 -12.36 1.76
CA SER A 5 7.24 -13.72 2.28
C SER A 5 7.31 -14.82 1.25
N ALA A 6 7.73 -16.02 1.68
CA ALA A 6 7.61 -17.23 0.87
C ALA A 6 6.14 -17.61 0.56
N ILE A 7 5.15 -17.09 1.30
CA ILE A 7 3.73 -17.26 0.97
C ILE A 7 3.37 -16.38 -0.22
N ALA A 8 3.88 -15.14 -0.27
CA ALA A 8 3.70 -14.25 -1.41
C ALA A 8 4.23 -14.89 -2.70
N VAL A 9 5.42 -15.51 -2.66
CA VAL A 9 6.00 -16.22 -3.82
C VAL A 9 5.06 -17.31 -4.31
N ARG A 10 4.60 -18.19 -3.41
CA ARG A 10 3.70 -19.31 -3.77
C ARG A 10 2.34 -18.87 -4.29
N MET A 11 1.91 -17.65 -3.97
CA MET A 11 0.56 -17.17 -4.32
C MET A 11 0.54 -16.18 -5.47
N PHE A 12 1.60 -15.39 -5.64
CA PHE A 12 1.66 -14.25 -6.56
C PHE A 12 2.92 -14.25 -7.42
N ASP A 13 3.78 -15.27 -7.29
CA ASP A 13 5.03 -15.41 -8.05
C ASP A 13 6.00 -14.23 -7.86
N THR A 14 5.95 -13.63 -6.67
CA THR A 14 6.84 -12.54 -6.26
C THR A 14 7.08 -12.59 -4.77
N HIS A 15 8.26 -12.13 -4.33
CA HIS A 15 8.58 -12.03 -2.91
C HIS A 15 7.77 -10.96 -2.19
N GLU A 16 7.30 -9.94 -2.90
CA GLU A 16 6.76 -8.72 -2.33
C GLU A 16 5.42 -8.34 -2.96
N VAL A 17 4.43 -8.06 -2.11
CA VAL A 17 3.11 -7.59 -2.53
C VAL A 17 2.62 -6.46 -1.63
N LEU A 18 1.87 -5.53 -2.20
CA LEU A 18 1.22 -4.46 -1.45
C LEU A 18 -0.20 -4.86 -1.06
N ILE A 19 -0.49 -4.76 0.22
CA ILE A 19 -1.79 -5.07 0.81
C ILE A 19 -2.35 -3.83 1.51
N PRO A 20 -3.64 -3.49 1.30
CA PRO A 20 -4.30 -2.42 2.04
C PRO A 20 -4.25 -2.68 3.55
N ALA A 21 -3.81 -1.69 4.33
CA ALA A 21 -3.60 -1.81 5.78
C ALA A 21 -4.85 -2.34 6.52
N HIS A 22 -6.03 -1.85 6.19
CA HIS A 22 -7.29 -2.27 6.80
C HIS A 22 -7.59 -3.78 6.64
N LYS A 23 -7.02 -4.44 5.62
CA LYS A 23 -7.20 -5.90 5.45
C LYS A 23 -6.33 -6.72 6.38
N LEU A 24 -5.28 -6.11 6.95
CA LEU A 24 -4.36 -6.75 7.89
C LEU A 24 -4.89 -6.76 9.33
N VAL A 25 -5.99 -6.05 9.62
CA VAL A 25 -6.60 -6.05 10.96
C VAL A 25 -6.94 -7.49 11.37
N GLY A 26 -6.47 -7.89 12.55
CA GLY A 26 -6.61 -9.25 13.08
C GLY A 26 -5.41 -10.17 12.83
N VAL A 27 -4.41 -9.72 12.07
CA VAL A 27 -3.06 -10.34 12.10
C VAL A 27 -2.41 -10.00 13.44
N PRO A 28 -1.67 -10.92 14.10
CA PRO A 28 -0.93 -10.60 15.32
C PRO A 28 -0.09 -9.32 15.16
N GLY A 29 -0.28 -8.36 16.08
CA GLY A 29 0.38 -7.05 16.05
C GLY A 29 -0.35 -5.95 15.27
N VAL A 30 -1.45 -6.24 14.56
CA VAL A 30 -2.22 -5.25 13.79
C VAL A 30 -3.65 -5.12 14.34
N HIS A 31 -3.97 -3.93 14.85
CA HIS A 31 -5.27 -3.61 15.42
C HIS A 31 -5.71 -2.20 15.02
N VAL A 32 -7.01 -1.92 15.17
CA VAL A 32 -7.55 -0.56 15.02
C VAL A 32 -7.24 0.20 16.31
N ASP A 33 -6.64 1.38 16.18
CA ASP A 33 -6.47 2.29 17.30
C ASP A 33 -7.75 3.12 17.49
N GLU A 34 -8.49 2.82 18.56
CA GLU A 34 -9.73 3.53 18.91
C GLU A 34 -9.47 4.75 19.83
N THR A 35 -8.21 5.01 20.18
CA THR A 35 -7.83 6.09 21.12
C THR A 35 -7.52 7.41 20.41
N ALA A 36 -7.21 7.37 19.12
CA ALA A 36 -6.89 8.55 18.33
C ALA A 36 -8.13 9.46 18.14
N SER A 37 -8.05 10.71 18.64
CA SER A 37 -9.14 11.69 18.50
C SER A 37 -9.17 12.40 17.15
N SER A 38 -8.05 12.42 16.43
CA SER A 38 -7.93 13.04 15.11
C SER A 38 -6.81 12.39 14.30
N VAL A 39 -6.85 12.56 12.98
CA VAL A 39 -5.84 12.06 12.04
C VAL A 39 -5.42 13.22 11.14
N THR A 40 -4.11 13.38 10.94
CA THR A 40 -3.54 14.31 9.96
C THR A 40 -2.92 13.50 8.84
N TYR A 41 -3.29 13.78 7.59
CA TYR A 41 -2.77 13.09 6.41
C TYR A 41 -1.64 13.89 5.78
N TYR A 42 -0.48 13.25 5.62
CA TYR A 42 0.64 13.75 4.85
C TYR A 42 0.81 12.87 3.61
N HIS A 43 0.78 13.48 2.43
CA HIS A 43 1.00 12.78 1.17
C HIS A 43 2.46 12.91 0.76
N ILE A 44 3.14 11.77 0.58
CA ILE A 44 4.52 11.73 0.08
C ILE A 44 4.46 11.18 -1.34
N LEU A 45 4.81 12.02 -2.33
CA LEU A 45 4.80 11.69 -3.75
C LEU A 45 6.23 11.76 -4.31
N PHE A 46 6.55 10.82 -5.19
CA PHE A 46 7.84 10.71 -5.89
C PHE A 46 7.57 10.50 -7.38
N ASP A 47 8.60 10.66 -8.23
CA ASP A 47 8.55 10.39 -9.68
C ASP A 47 8.08 8.96 -10.01
N ARG A 48 8.25 8.02 -9.07
CA ARG A 48 7.76 6.65 -9.14
C ARG A 48 7.10 6.28 -7.83
N HIS A 49 6.15 5.34 -7.86
CA HIS A 49 5.63 4.78 -6.62
C HIS A 49 6.76 4.04 -5.88
N GLU A 50 7.00 4.39 -4.62
CA GLU A 50 8.13 3.88 -3.83
C GLU A 50 7.66 3.17 -2.55
N ILE A 51 8.53 2.32 -2.02
CA ILE A 51 8.37 1.75 -0.67
C ILE A 51 9.14 2.62 0.31
N VAL A 52 8.44 3.13 1.33
CA VAL A 52 9.00 3.94 2.41
C VAL A 52 8.93 3.17 3.73
N THR A 53 9.70 3.59 4.73
CA THR A 53 9.64 3.00 6.08
C THR A 53 9.04 4.00 7.04
N ALA A 54 7.95 3.60 7.70
CA ALA A 54 7.27 4.39 8.73
C ALA A 54 7.38 3.61 10.05
N GLU A 55 8.09 4.15 11.05
CA GLU A 55 8.27 3.52 12.37
C GLU A 55 8.76 2.07 12.30
N GLY A 56 9.59 1.74 11.30
CA GLY A 56 10.10 0.39 11.05
C GLY A 56 9.18 -0.53 10.25
N ALA A 57 7.97 -0.10 9.91
CA ALA A 57 7.03 -0.82 9.05
C ALA A 57 7.17 -0.37 7.58
N PRO A 58 7.48 -1.29 6.63
CA PRO A 58 7.52 -0.96 5.22
C PRO A 58 6.12 -0.66 4.66
N SER A 59 5.98 0.55 4.16
CA SER A 59 4.75 1.18 3.69
C SER A 59 4.94 1.70 2.26
N GLU A 60 3.84 2.13 1.65
CA GLU A 60 3.86 2.64 0.28
C GLU A 60 3.79 4.17 0.28
N SER A 61 4.49 4.83 -0.64
CA SER A 61 4.27 6.26 -0.92
C SER A 61 2.90 6.45 -1.58
N LEU A 62 2.49 7.68 -1.89
CA LEU A 62 1.22 7.92 -2.56
C LEU A 62 1.18 7.22 -3.93
N TYR A 63 0.33 6.21 -4.07
CA TYR A 63 -0.01 5.60 -5.35
C TYR A 63 -1.14 6.39 -6.02
N THR A 64 -0.85 7.03 -7.16
CA THR A 64 -1.74 7.95 -7.87
C THR A 64 -2.79 7.25 -8.74
N GLY A 65 -3.34 6.13 -8.25
CA GLY A 65 -4.46 5.45 -8.89
C GLY A 65 -5.73 6.32 -8.96
N SER A 66 -6.76 5.83 -9.66
CA SER A 66 -7.96 6.59 -10.04
C SER A 66 -8.66 7.36 -8.91
N GLU A 67 -8.55 6.90 -7.66
CA GLU A 67 -9.20 7.53 -6.50
C GLU A 67 -8.27 8.44 -5.68
N ALA A 68 -6.96 8.26 -5.74
CA ALA A 68 -6.03 8.92 -4.82
C ALA A 68 -5.97 10.43 -5.00
N LEU A 69 -5.95 10.90 -6.26
CA LEU A 69 -5.93 12.34 -6.56
C LEU A 69 -7.26 13.03 -6.24
N LYS A 70 -8.36 12.28 -6.06
CA LYS A 70 -9.67 12.84 -5.69
C LYS A 70 -9.75 13.20 -4.22
N SER A 71 -8.94 12.57 -3.36
CA SER A 71 -8.90 12.90 -1.92
C SER A 71 -8.00 14.09 -1.61
N ILE A 72 -7.22 14.56 -2.59
CA ILE A 72 -6.32 15.70 -2.46
C ILE A 72 -7.10 16.98 -2.76
N GLY A 73 -6.92 18.00 -1.93
CA GLY A 73 -7.53 19.32 -2.15
C GLY A 73 -7.13 19.94 -3.48
N GLN A 74 -8.00 20.79 -4.02
CA GLN A 74 -7.81 21.37 -5.36
C GLN A 74 -6.45 22.05 -5.54
N ASP A 75 -6.02 22.86 -4.57
CA ASP A 75 -4.76 23.62 -4.65
C ASP A 75 -3.54 22.69 -4.70
N ALA A 76 -3.48 21.70 -3.80
CA ALA A 76 -2.41 20.71 -3.78
C ALA A 76 -2.42 19.81 -5.03
N ARG A 77 -3.60 19.51 -5.57
CA ARG A 77 -3.72 18.75 -6.82
C ARG A 77 -3.20 19.55 -8.02
N SER A 78 -3.48 20.86 -8.06
CA SER A 78 -2.93 21.76 -9.08
C SER A 78 -1.39 21.79 -9.02
N GLU A 79 -0.82 21.94 -7.82
CA GLU A 79 0.64 21.87 -7.63
C GLU A 79 1.22 20.52 -8.09
N ILE A 80 0.56 19.40 -7.75
CA ILE A 80 0.97 18.06 -8.22
C ILE A 80 1.00 17.99 -9.75
N PHE A 81 0.02 18.55 -10.46
CA PHE A 81 0.00 18.54 -11.93
C PHE A 81 1.02 19.48 -12.57
N GLU A 82 1.43 20.53 -11.87
CA GLU A 82 2.55 21.37 -12.31
C GLU A 82 3.90 20.63 -12.20
N ILE A 83 4.08 19.83 -11.14
CA ILE A 83 5.32 19.06 -10.90
C ILE A 83 5.35 17.76 -11.72
N PHE A 84 4.20 17.08 -11.86
CA PHE A 84 4.03 15.79 -12.54
C PHE A 84 2.92 15.88 -13.61
N PRO A 85 3.19 16.53 -14.77
CA PRO A 85 2.18 16.78 -15.79
C PRO A 85 1.49 15.51 -16.32
N GLU A 86 2.20 14.38 -16.34
CA GLU A 86 1.67 13.08 -16.78
C GLU A 86 0.49 12.59 -15.93
N LEU A 87 0.39 13.01 -14.66
CA LEU A 87 -0.74 12.63 -13.80
C LEU A 87 -2.04 13.34 -14.19
N GLY A 88 -1.96 14.39 -15.03
CA GLY A 88 -3.11 15.07 -15.60
C GLY A 88 -3.69 14.38 -16.85
N ASP A 89 -2.97 13.42 -17.43
CA ASP A 89 -3.41 12.67 -18.60
C ASP A 89 -4.42 11.58 -18.18
N PRO A 90 -5.67 11.59 -18.71
CA PRO A 90 -6.67 10.57 -18.40
C PRO A 90 -6.26 9.13 -18.77
N ASP A 91 -5.34 8.98 -19.74
CA ASP A 91 -4.86 7.69 -20.21
C ASP A 91 -3.59 7.23 -19.46
N HIS A 92 -3.07 8.05 -18.55
CA HIS A 92 -1.92 7.68 -17.73
C HIS A 92 -2.28 6.56 -16.74
N ILE A 93 -1.55 5.45 -16.82
CA ILE A 93 -1.68 4.32 -15.91
C ILE A 93 -0.48 4.34 -14.95
N PRO A 94 -0.67 4.69 -13.67
CA PRO A 94 0.43 4.72 -12.71
C PRO A 94 0.97 3.30 -12.48
N THR A 95 2.30 3.19 -12.41
CA THR A 95 2.97 1.92 -12.11
C THR A 95 3.22 1.80 -10.62
N ALA A 96 2.72 0.72 -10.01
CA ALA A 96 2.94 0.49 -8.59
C ALA A 96 4.36 -0.03 -8.30
N ALA A 97 4.92 0.36 -7.14
CA ALA A 97 6.23 -0.09 -6.67
C ALA A 97 6.32 -1.62 -6.61
N ARG A 98 5.22 -2.26 -6.21
CA ARG A 98 5.06 -3.72 -6.11
C ARG A 98 3.66 -4.14 -6.54
N PRO A 99 3.47 -5.41 -6.93
CA PRO A 99 2.17 -5.93 -7.31
C PRO A 99 1.13 -5.73 -6.20
N ILE A 100 -0.01 -5.15 -6.59
CA ILE A 100 -1.19 -5.01 -5.74
C ILE A 100 -2.18 -6.11 -6.18
N PRO A 101 -2.61 -7.02 -5.29
CA PRO A 101 -3.58 -8.05 -5.66
C PRO A 101 -4.90 -7.45 -6.15
N THR A 102 -5.22 -7.67 -7.43
CA THR A 102 -6.48 -7.22 -8.05
C THR A 102 -7.71 -7.90 -7.44
N SER A 103 -7.53 -9.08 -6.85
CA SER A 103 -8.59 -9.81 -6.14
C SER A 103 -8.47 -9.65 -4.62
N GLY A 104 -9.46 -9.00 -4.03
CA GLY A 104 -9.59 -8.91 -2.58
C GLY A 104 -9.67 -10.27 -1.88
N LYS A 105 -10.21 -11.29 -2.56
CA LYS A 105 -10.25 -12.68 -2.04
C LYS A 105 -8.85 -13.29 -1.97
N ARG A 106 -7.99 -13.06 -2.97
CA ARG A 106 -6.60 -13.54 -2.95
C ARG A 106 -5.78 -12.88 -1.85
N ALA A 107 -5.94 -11.56 -1.66
CA ALA A 107 -5.30 -10.84 -0.55
C ALA A 107 -5.72 -11.43 0.82
N ARG A 108 -7.02 -11.63 1.07
CA ARG A 108 -7.52 -12.24 2.31
C ARG A 108 -7.00 -13.66 2.52
N HIS A 109 -6.95 -14.47 1.46
CA HIS A 109 -6.40 -15.82 1.54
C HIS A 109 -4.91 -15.79 1.92
N MET A 110 -4.12 -14.87 1.37
CA MET A 110 -2.72 -14.74 1.76
C MET A 110 -2.57 -14.44 3.25
N ILE A 111 -3.34 -13.47 3.75
CA ILE A 111 -3.36 -13.08 5.16
C ILE A 111 -3.76 -14.28 6.05
N HIS A 112 -4.81 -15.01 5.66
CA HIS A 112 -5.20 -16.24 6.36
C HIS A 112 -4.08 -17.28 6.40
N ARG A 113 -3.30 -17.46 5.32
CA ARG A 113 -2.16 -18.39 5.31
C ARG A 113 -1.03 -17.94 6.22
N HIS A 114 -0.78 -16.64 6.35
CA HIS A 114 0.18 -16.12 7.32
C HIS A 114 -0.23 -16.47 8.75
N VAL A 115 -1.49 -16.17 9.11
CA VAL A 115 -2.03 -16.46 10.44
C VAL A 115 -2.06 -17.96 10.71
N LYS A 116 -2.58 -18.78 9.77
CA LYS A 116 -2.71 -20.23 9.94
C LYS A 116 -1.36 -20.94 10.13
N ASN A 117 -0.31 -20.46 9.47
CA ASN A 117 1.01 -21.11 9.50
C ASN A 117 1.98 -20.43 10.46
N ASP A 118 1.51 -19.49 11.27
CA ASP A 118 2.34 -18.69 12.19
C ASP A 118 3.57 -18.10 11.52
N ARG A 119 3.36 -17.44 10.37
CA ARG A 119 4.43 -16.81 9.59
C ARG A 119 4.30 -15.29 9.62
N PRO A 120 5.40 -14.55 9.90
CA PRO A 120 5.36 -13.09 9.91
C PRO A 120 5.02 -12.55 8.51
N LEU A 121 4.49 -11.32 8.45
CA LEU A 121 4.18 -10.65 7.18
C LEU A 121 5.44 -10.19 6.43
N ILE A 122 6.54 -9.99 7.14
CA ILE A 122 7.84 -9.64 6.59
C ILE A 122 8.85 -10.69 7.05
N ASP A 123 9.38 -11.45 6.10
CA ASP A 123 10.53 -12.32 6.31
C ASP A 123 11.82 -11.47 6.21
N HIS A 124 12.70 -11.56 7.22
CA HIS A 124 14.02 -10.91 7.23
C HIS A 124 15.16 -11.82 6.73
N ALA A 125 14.81 -13.01 6.21
CA ALA A 125 15.74 -14.03 5.74
C ALA A 125 16.34 -13.70 4.38
#